data_AF-A0A8G2E419-F1
#
_entry.id   AF-A0A8G2E419-F1
#
_cell.length_a   1.000
_cell.length_b   1.000
_cell.length_c   1.000
_cell.angle_alpha   90.00
_cell.angle_beta   90.00
_cell.angle_gamma   90.00
#
_symmetry.space_group_name_H-M   'P 1'
#
loop_
_entity.id
_entity.type
_entity.pdbx_description
1 polymer ?
#
loop_
_entity_poly.entity_id
_entity_poly.type
_entity_poly.pdbx_seq_one_letter_code
_entity_poly.pdbx_strand_id
1 'polypeptide(L)'
;MSGARAEPGRGVPGDAGRRPCPRTEAGEDEGDEAGEEQQAALTAIPAVVACHVVSGEADFLVEIAVPDLAAYEQVLLDEILAIGPVRDVRSTFAIRTVLSRGPLPVDHRRLGG
;
A
#
# COMPACT_ATOMS: atom_id res chain seq x y z
N MET A 1 64.68 13.37 -3.43
CA MET A 1 64.54 14.35 -2.33
C MET A 1 63.04 14.69 -2.20
N SER A 2 62.18 13.72 -1.84
CA SER A 2 61.61 13.53 -0.49
C SER A 2 61.25 14.84 0.21
N GLY A 3 59.99 15.26 0.07
CA GLY A 3 59.35 16.31 0.87
C GLY A 3 58.38 15.65 1.86
N ALA A 4 58.47 16.05 3.13
CA ALA A 4 57.87 15.37 4.27
C ALA A 4 56.49 15.93 4.68
N ARG A 5 55.66 15.01 5.20
CA ARG A 5 54.62 15.08 6.26
C ARG A 5 53.71 16.31 6.41
N ALA A 6 52.41 16.02 6.50
CA ALA A 6 51.52 16.54 7.54
C ALA A 6 50.38 15.55 7.81
N GLU A 7 50.18 15.15 9.08
CA GLU A 7 48.98 14.44 9.54
C GLU A 7 48.04 15.45 10.23
N PRO A 8 46.75 15.45 9.87
CA PRO A 8 45.67 15.74 10.81
C PRO A 8 44.63 14.61 10.71
N GLY A 9 44.16 13.99 11.78
CA GLY A 9 43.45 14.59 12.89
C GLY A 9 42.24 13.69 13.15
N ARG A 10 42.14 13.14 14.35
CA ARG A 10 41.09 12.23 14.81
C ARG A 10 39.74 12.96 14.73
N GLY A 11 38.86 12.53 13.84
CA GLY A 11 37.46 12.95 13.77
C GLY A 11 36.52 11.78 14.07
N VAL A 12 35.76 11.90 15.15
CA VAL A 12 34.48 11.18 15.37
C VAL A 12 33.52 12.30 15.77
N PRO A 13 32.41 12.53 15.03
CA PRO A 13 31.15 11.86 15.40
C PRO A 13 30.17 11.53 14.26
N GLY A 14 29.45 10.43 14.46
CA GLY A 14 28.01 10.27 14.19
C GLY A 14 27.47 10.46 12.77
N ASP A 15 27.29 9.35 12.05
CA ASP A 15 26.07 9.16 11.26
C ASP A 15 25.46 7.81 11.65
N ALA A 16 24.29 7.91 12.27
CA ALA A 16 23.55 6.80 12.83
C ALA A 16 22.77 6.09 11.72
N GLY A 17 22.94 4.78 11.64
CA GLY A 17 21.85 3.90 11.21
C GLY A 17 21.32 4.07 9.79
N ARG A 18 22.19 4.02 8.77
CA ARG A 18 21.73 3.53 7.46
C ARG A 18 21.50 2.02 7.55
N ARG A 19 20.26 1.62 7.83
CA ARG A 19 19.80 0.27 7.45
C ARG A 19 19.92 0.20 5.92
N PRO A 20 20.64 -0.77 5.34
CA PRO A 20 20.54 -1.00 3.91
C PRO A 20 19.12 -1.48 3.62
N CYS A 21 18.31 -0.62 3.00
CA CYS A 21 17.14 -1.09 2.26
C CYS A 21 17.66 -2.05 1.18
N PRO A 22 17.05 -3.23 0.96
CA PRO A 22 17.46 -4.11 -0.11
C PRO A 22 17.49 -3.32 -1.42
N ARG A 23 18.60 -3.46 -2.15
CA ARG A 23 18.83 -2.90 -3.48
C ARG A 23 17.67 -3.39 -4.37
N THR A 24 16.71 -2.52 -4.64
CA THR A 24 15.75 -2.75 -5.73
C THR A 24 16.55 -2.73 -7.02
N GLU A 25 16.70 -3.90 -7.65
CA GLU A 25 16.96 -3.94 -9.07
C GLU A 25 15.66 -3.50 -9.72
N ALA A 26 15.59 -2.23 -10.15
CA ALA A 26 14.46 -1.69 -10.89
C ALA A 26 14.43 -2.43 -12.24
N GLY A 27 13.68 -3.53 -12.27
CA GLY A 27 13.28 -4.20 -13.49
C GLY A 27 12.01 -3.54 -13.99
N GLU A 28 12.17 -2.76 -15.06
CA GLU A 28 11.19 -2.38 -16.08
C GLU A 28 9.82 -1.87 -15.58
N ASP A 29 9.72 -0.53 -15.58
CA ASP A 29 8.71 0.39 -15.02
C ASP A 29 7.23 0.21 -15.43
N GLU A 30 6.84 -0.86 -16.13
CA GLU A 30 5.48 -0.99 -16.69
C GLU A 30 4.44 -1.52 -15.66
N GLY A 31 4.91 -2.16 -14.59
CA GLY A 31 4.06 -2.69 -13.51
C GLY A 31 3.68 -1.66 -12.44
N ASP A 32 4.56 -0.67 -12.19
CA ASP A 32 4.35 0.33 -11.15
C ASP A 32 3.33 1.39 -11.58
N GLU A 33 3.39 1.89 -12.82
CA GLU A 33 2.45 2.90 -13.32
C GLU A 33 1.00 2.38 -13.39
N ALA A 34 0.81 1.12 -13.82
CA ALA A 34 -0.51 0.50 -13.88
C ALA A 34 -1.13 0.32 -12.47
N GLY A 35 -0.29 -0.01 -11.48
CA GLY A 35 -0.71 -0.12 -10.08
C GLY A 35 -1.11 1.23 -9.48
N GLU A 36 -0.35 2.29 -9.78
CA GLU A 36 -0.67 3.65 -9.34
C GLU A 36 -1.97 4.17 -9.95
N GLU A 37 -2.18 3.96 -11.26
CA GLU A 37 -3.43 4.32 -11.94
C GLU A 37 -4.63 3.58 -11.35
N GLN A 38 -4.50 2.25 -11.15
CA GLN A 38 -5.56 1.45 -10.54
C GLN A 38 -5.87 1.92 -9.11
N GLN A 39 -4.84 2.23 -8.31
CA GLN A 39 -5.04 2.76 -6.96
C GLN A 39 -5.77 4.10 -6.97
N ALA A 40 -5.36 5.03 -7.85
CA ALA A 40 -5.99 6.34 -7.99
C ALA A 40 -7.45 6.21 -8.42
N ALA A 41 -7.75 5.34 -9.39
CA ALA A 41 -9.11 5.11 -9.85
C ALA A 41 -9.98 4.46 -8.78
N LEU A 42 -9.50 3.40 -8.11
CA LEU A 42 -10.27 2.72 -7.05
C LEU A 42 -10.58 3.63 -5.86
N THR A 43 -9.63 4.48 -5.45
CA THR A 43 -9.84 5.40 -4.32
C THR A 43 -10.72 6.60 -4.66
N ALA A 44 -10.97 6.89 -5.94
CA ALA A 44 -11.88 7.93 -6.38
C ALA A 44 -13.36 7.50 -6.35
N ILE A 45 -13.64 6.19 -6.31
CA ILE A 45 -15.00 5.63 -6.30
C ILE A 45 -15.65 5.91 -4.94
N PRO A 46 -16.77 6.67 -4.87
CA PRO A 46 -17.37 7.08 -3.58
C PRO A 46 -17.87 5.92 -2.71
N ALA A 47 -18.23 4.79 -3.34
CA ALA A 47 -18.71 3.61 -2.63
C ALA A 47 -17.58 2.81 -1.95
N VAL A 48 -16.32 3.09 -2.27
CA VAL A 48 -15.14 2.45 -1.67
C VAL A 48 -14.89 3.04 -0.29
N VAL A 49 -15.03 2.20 0.74
CA VAL A 49 -14.87 2.60 2.16
C VAL A 49 -13.51 2.19 2.72
N ALA A 50 -12.85 1.22 2.10
CA ALA A 50 -11.46 0.87 2.36
C ALA A 50 -10.81 0.28 1.10
N CYS A 51 -9.52 0.53 0.93
CA CYS A 51 -8.71 -0.03 -0.15
C CYS A 51 -7.34 -0.36 0.41
N HIS A 52 -6.88 -1.59 0.18
CA HIS A 52 -5.63 -2.10 0.70
C HIS A 52 -4.82 -2.72 -0.41
N VAL A 53 -3.55 -2.33 -0.53
CA VAL A 53 -2.56 -3.16 -1.24
C VAL A 53 -2.28 -4.38 -0.38
N VAL A 54 -2.43 -5.57 -0.94
CA VAL A 54 -2.25 -6.82 -0.19
C VAL A 54 -1.18 -7.68 -0.83
N SER A 55 -0.44 -8.45 -0.02
CA SER A 55 0.40 -9.51 -0.55
C SER A 55 -0.46 -10.73 -0.84
N GLY A 56 -0.47 -11.24 -2.07
CA GLY A 56 -1.27 -12.41 -2.41
C GLY A 56 -1.46 -12.58 -3.91
N GLU A 57 -2.53 -13.27 -4.29
CA GLU A 57 -2.95 -13.44 -5.70
C GLU A 57 -3.58 -12.15 -6.27
N ALA A 58 -4.20 -11.35 -5.41
CA ALA A 58 -4.76 -10.06 -5.78
C ALA A 58 -3.83 -8.93 -5.31
N ASP A 59 -3.72 -7.87 -6.11
CA ASP A 59 -2.94 -6.68 -5.78
C ASP A 59 -3.69 -5.78 -4.79
N PHE A 60 -5.02 -5.74 -4.88
CA PHE A 60 -5.88 -4.91 -4.05
C PHE A 60 -7.01 -5.69 -3.40
N LEU A 61 -7.29 -5.37 -2.14
CA LEU A 61 -8.52 -5.71 -1.43
C LEU A 61 -9.33 -4.42 -1.23
N VAL A 62 -10.52 -4.38 -1.80
CA VAL A 62 -11.41 -3.21 -1.77
C VAL A 62 -12.69 -3.55 -1.02
N GLU A 63 -13.04 -2.73 -0.04
CA GLU A 63 -14.31 -2.82 0.67
C GLU A 63 -15.29 -1.76 0.14
N ILE A 64 -16.49 -2.19 -0.21
CA ILE A 64 -17.52 -1.35 -0.82
C ILE A 64 -18.79 -1.40 0.04
N ALA A 65 -19.36 -0.22 0.31
CA ALA A 65 -20.62 -0.09 1.04
C ALA A 65 -21.70 0.46 0.10
N VAL A 66 -22.72 -0.37 -0.16
CA VAL A 66 -23.85 -0.04 -1.04
C VAL A 66 -25.17 -0.52 -0.40
N PRO A 67 -26.31 0.09 -0.76
CA PRO A 67 -27.61 -0.25 -0.16
C PRO A 67 -28.13 -1.63 -0.55
N ASP A 68 -27.79 -2.13 -1.74
CA ASP A 68 -28.30 -3.39 -2.29
C ASP A 68 -27.41 -3.93 -3.43
N LEU A 69 -27.80 -5.09 -3.98
CA LEU A 69 -27.05 -5.79 -5.02
C LEU A 69 -27.11 -5.07 -6.39
N ALA A 70 -28.18 -4.34 -6.69
CA ALA A 70 -28.27 -3.59 -7.94
C ALA A 70 -27.30 -2.41 -7.94
N ALA A 71 -27.17 -1.71 -6.82
CA ALA A 71 -26.15 -0.68 -6.64
C ALA A 71 -24.73 -1.26 -6.71
N TYR A 72 -24.49 -2.45 -6.13
CA TYR A 72 -23.21 -3.15 -6.27
C TYR A 72 -22.87 -3.44 -7.74
N GLU A 73 -23.83 -3.97 -8.52
CA GLU A 73 -23.62 -4.34 -9.91
C GLU A 73 -23.27 -3.12 -10.77
N GLN A 74 -23.92 -1.98 -10.52
CA GLN A 74 -23.59 -0.70 -11.17
C GLN A 74 -22.14 -0.27 -10.86
N VAL A 75 -21.74 -0.24 -9.59
CA VAL A 75 -20.36 0.11 -9.21
C VAL A 75 -19.35 -0.85 -9.84
N LEU A 76 -19.65 -2.15 -9.85
CA LEU A 76 -18.77 -3.16 -10.43
C LEU A 76 -18.57 -2.96 -11.94
N LEU A 77 -19.67 -2.83 -12.70
CA LEU A 77 -19.62 -2.77 -14.16
C LEU A 77 -19.16 -1.40 -14.67
N ASP A 78 -19.73 -0.33 -14.10
CA ASP A 78 -19.57 1.03 -14.63
C ASP A 78 -18.29 1.71 -14.11
N GLU A 79 -17.83 1.35 -12.91
CA GLU A 79 -16.66 1.97 -12.28
C GLU A 79 -15.47 1.02 -12.21
N ILE A 80 -15.60 -0.16 -11.58
CA ILE A 80 -14.43 -1.03 -11.32
C ILE A 80 -13.92 -1.70 -12.58
N LEU A 81 -14.77 -2.38 -13.34
CA LEU A 81 -14.38 -3.09 -14.56
C LEU A 81 -14.08 -2.16 -15.73
N ALA A 82 -14.46 -0.87 -15.61
CA ALA A 82 -14.07 0.17 -16.55
C ALA A 82 -12.61 0.62 -16.38
N ILE A 83 -11.96 0.29 -15.25
CA ILE A 83 -10.54 0.59 -15.00
C ILE A 83 -9.70 -0.36 -15.86
N GLY A 84 -9.01 0.18 -16.86
CA GLY A 84 -8.23 -0.60 -17.83
C GLY A 84 -7.24 -1.61 -17.24
N PRO A 85 -6.48 -1.26 -16.18
CA PRO A 85 -5.58 -2.18 -15.48
C PRO A 85 -6.27 -3.38 -14.78
N VAL A 86 -7.57 -3.32 -14.49
CA VAL A 86 -8.27 -4.37 -13.74
C VAL A 86 -8.47 -5.61 -14.62
N ARG A 87 -7.88 -6.74 -14.22
CA ARG A 87 -7.92 -8.00 -14.99
C ARG A 87 -8.90 -9.04 -14.45
N ASP A 88 -9.01 -9.14 -13.14
CA ASP A 88 -9.89 -10.10 -12.47
C ASP A 88 -10.46 -9.45 -11.21
N VAL A 89 -11.72 -9.78 -10.89
CA VAL A 89 -12.41 -9.29 -9.69
C VAL A 89 -13.10 -10.46 -9.02
N ARG A 90 -12.78 -10.66 -7.73
CA ARG A 90 -13.44 -11.64 -6.87
C ARG A 90 -14.11 -10.94 -5.71
N SER A 91 -15.41 -11.18 -5.55
CA SER A 91 -16.22 -10.48 -4.56
C SER A 91 -16.78 -11.41 -3.52
N THR A 92 -16.78 -10.94 -2.26
CA THR A 92 -17.37 -11.63 -1.12
C THR A 92 -18.28 -10.67 -0.38
N PHE A 93 -19.47 -11.13 -0.01
CA PHE A 93 -20.47 -10.30 0.68
C PHE A 93 -20.58 -10.67 2.16
N ALA A 94 -20.53 -9.67 3.03
CA ALA A 94 -20.85 -9.84 4.43
C ALA A 94 -22.37 -10.04 4.60
N ILE A 95 -22.80 -11.25 4.95
CA ILE A 95 -24.23 -11.55 5.20
C ILE A 95 -24.72 -10.90 6.49
N ARG A 96 -23.85 -10.85 7.51
CA ARG A 96 -24.14 -10.23 8.80
C ARG A 96 -22.85 -9.73 9.44
N THR A 97 -22.84 -8.49 9.88
CA THR A 97 -21.74 -7.94 10.70
C THR A 97 -21.86 -8.47 12.12
N VAL A 98 -20.90 -9.29 12.54
CA VAL A 98 -20.83 -9.82 13.92
C VAL A 98 -20.17 -8.82 14.86
N LEU A 99 -19.19 -8.06 14.37
CA LEU A 99 -18.46 -7.05 15.11
C LEU A 99 -17.94 -6.00 14.14
N SER A 100 -18.15 -4.72 14.45
CA SER A 100 -17.46 -3.60 13.81
C SER A 100 -16.86 -2.73 14.92
N ARG A 101 -15.55 -2.48 14.86
CA ARG A 101 -14.81 -1.70 15.87
C ARG A 101 -14.30 -0.42 15.22
N GLY A 102 -14.32 0.65 16.00
CA GLY A 102 -13.71 1.94 15.65
C GLY A 102 -12.18 1.90 15.79
N PRO A 103 -11.54 3.05 16.09
CA PRO A 103 -10.08 3.20 16.08
C PRO A 103 -9.34 2.01 16.69
N LEU A 104 -8.27 1.59 16.01
CA LEU A 104 -7.49 0.41 16.40
C LEU A 104 -7.08 0.50 17.88
N PRO A 105 -7.23 -0.59 18.67
CA PRO A 105 -6.88 -0.60 20.08
C PRO A 105 -5.36 -0.78 20.24
N VAL A 106 -4.57 0.08 19.62
CA VAL A 106 -3.11 0.06 19.70
C VAL A 106 -2.64 1.20 20.61
N ASP A 107 -2.50 0.88 21.89
CA ASP A 107 -1.66 1.68 22.78
C ASP A 107 -0.21 1.25 22.56
N HIS A 108 0.52 2.03 21.76
CA HIS A 108 1.92 1.79 21.40
C HIS A 108 2.87 1.73 22.63
N ARG A 109 2.38 2.04 23.84
CA ARG A 109 3.15 1.97 25.10
C ARG A 109 3.09 0.64 25.85
N ARG A 110 2.42 -0.41 25.34
CA ARG A 110 2.26 -1.69 26.10
C ARG A 110 2.87 -2.95 25.47
N LEU A 111 3.56 -2.88 24.34
CA LEU A 111 4.18 -4.06 23.68
C LEU A 111 5.68 -4.24 24.00
N GLY A 112 6.11 -3.78 25.17
CA GLY A 112 7.46 -4.02 25.70
C GLY A 112 7.40 -4.34 27.19
N GLY A 113 7.25 -5.61 27.52
CA GLY A 113 7.37 -6.17 28.86
C GLY A 113 8.21 -7.42 28.82
#